data_AF-L0WH32-F1
#
_entry.id   AF-L0WH32-F1
#
_cell.length_a   1.000
_cell.length_b   1.000
_cell.length_c   1.000
_cell.angle_alpha   90.00
_cell.angle_beta   90.00
_cell.angle_gamma   90.00
#
_symmetry.space_group_name_H-M   'P 1'
#
loop_
_entity.id
_entity.type
_entity.pdbx_description
1 polymer ?
#
loop_
_entity_poly.entity_id
_entity_poly.type
_entity_poly.pdbx_seq_one_letter_code
_entity_poly.pdbx_strand_id
1 'polypeptide(L)' 'MNLNSQSSRPDFNGAAVIDEHGREIPITEAMIQRACERLEKSWQYPGARASNSQKAG' A
#
# COMPACT_ATOMS: atom_id res chain seq x y z
N MET A 1 -32.15 22.97 15.08
CA MET A 1 -31.10 22.71 14.08
C MET A 1 -31.09 21.22 13.82
N ASN A 2 -31.56 20.80 12.64
CA ASN A 2 -31.65 19.38 12.30
C ASN A 2 -30.26 18.92 11.83
N LEU A 3 -29.52 18.26 12.72
CA LEU A 3 -28.18 17.73 12.45
C LEU A 3 -28.36 16.44 11.65
N ASN A 4 -28.72 16.60 10.37
CA ASN A 4 -28.85 15.50 9.45
C ASN A 4 -27.47 14.86 9.36
N SER A 5 -27.32 13.71 10.03
CA SER A 5 -26.20 12.80 9.96
C SER A 5 -25.96 12.46 8.50
N GLN A 6 -25.20 13.31 7.81
CA GLN A 6 -24.63 13.00 6.51
C GLN A 6 -23.64 11.88 6.79
N SER A 7 -24.19 10.66 6.76
CA SER A 7 -23.47 9.40 6.66
C SER A 7 -22.27 9.64 5.78
N SER A 8 -21.11 9.60 6.44
CA SER A 8 -19.76 9.79 5.98
C SER A 8 -19.49 8.88 4.79
N ARG A 9 -19.93 9.31 3.61
CA ARG A 9 -19.50 8.68 2.37
C ARG A 9 -17.99 8.83 2.34
N PRO A 10 -17.23 7.73 2.25
CA PRO A 10 -15.78 7.83 2.21
C PRO A 10 -15.40 8.72 1.04
N ASP A 11 -14.58 9.72 1.31
CA ASP A 11 -14.11 10.64 0.28
C ASP A 11 -13.16 9.86 -0.64
N PHE A 12 -13.55 9.73 -1.90
CA PHE A 12 -12.78 9.01 -2.90
C PHE A 12 -11.61 9.85 -3.42
N ASN A 13 -11.54 11.17 -3.16
CA ASN A 13 -10.47 12.07 -3.63
C ASN A 13 -10.09 11.91 -5.12
N GLY A 14 -10.99 11.36 -5.95
CA GLY A 14 -10.76 11.06 -7.36
C GLY A 14 -10.02 9.74 -7.66
N ALA A 15 -9.75 8.86 -6.68
CA ALA A 15 -9.07 7.58 -6.90
C ALA A 15 -9.57 6.44 -5.99
N ALA A 16 -9.62 5.22 -6.54
CA ALA A 16 -10.07 4.00 -5.88
C ALA A 16 -9.25 2.79 -6.33
N VAL A 17 -9.26 1.72 -5.52
CA VAL A 17 -8.81 0.39 -5.94
C VAL A 17 -10.00 -0.39 -6.46
N ILE A 18 -9.83 -1.08 -7.60
CA ILE A 18 -10.85 -2.01 -8.11
C ILE A 18 -10.66 -3.37 -7.44
N ASP A 19 -11.71 -3.89 -6.81
CA ASP A 19 -11.70 -5.24 -6.26
C ASP A 19 -12.01 -6.32 -7.32
N GLU A 20 -11.94 -7.59 -6.92
CA GLU A 20 -12.18 -8.73 -7.80
C GLU A 20 -13.62 -8.80 -8.38
N HIS A 21 -14.56 -8.07 -7.80
CA HIS A 21 -15.94 -7.96 -8.26
C HIS A 21 -16.16 -6.73 -9.15
N GLY A 22 -15.09 -5.97 -9.46
CA GLY A 22 -15.14 -4.75 -10.26
C GLY A 22 -15.64 -3.53 -9.49
N ARG A 23 -15.67 -3.56 -8.15
CA ARG A 23 -16.14 -2.43 -7.34
C ARG A 23 -15.00 -1.47 -7.02
N GLU A 24 -15.31 -0.17 -7.05
CA GLU A 24 -14.41 0.88 -6.59
C GLU A 24 -14.39 0.95 -5.06
N ILE A 25 -13.24 0.64 -4.47
CA ILE A 25 -12.98 0.71 -3.04
C ILE A 25 -12.13 1.95 -2.75
N PRO A 26 -12.57 2.88 -1.87
CA PRO A 26 -11.78 4.05 -1.51
C PRO A 26 -10.40 3.66 -1.00
N ILE A 27 -9.37 4.41 -1.43
CA ILE A 27 -8.03 4.24 -0.89
C ILE A 27 -8.03 4.76 0.55
N THR A 28 -7.67 3.90 1.50
CA THR A 28 -7.57 4.26 2.92
C THR A 28 -6.13 4.34 3.37
N GLU A 29 -5.89 5.07 4.45
CA GLU A 29 -4.58 5.17 5.09
C GLU A 29 -4.01 3.78 5.46
N ALA A 30 -4.85 2.87 5.97
CA ALA A 30 -4.45 1.51 6.31
C ALA A 30 -3.94 0.73 5.07
N MET A 31 -4.52 0.97 3.89
CA MET A 31 -4.04 0.36 2.64
C MET A 31 -2.67 0.91 2.25
N ILE A 32 -2.45 2.21 2.41
CA ILE A 32 -1.16 2.87 2.12
C ILE A 32 -0.08 2.31 3.06
N GLN A 33 -0.32 2.29 4.36
CA GLN A 33 0.63 1.77 5.36
C GLN A 33 1.01 0.31 5.06
N ARG A 34 0.03 -0.55 4.80
CA ARG A 34 0.28 -1.95 4.45
C ARG A 34 1.11 -2.09 3.17
N ALA A 35 0.89 -1.22 2.18
CA ALA A 35 1.69 -1.22 0.95
C ALA A 35 3.15 -0.84 1.24
N CYS A 36 3.38 0.22 2.02
CA CYS A 36 4.72 0.64 2.45
C CYS A 36 5.46 -0.47 3.21
N GLU A 37 4.83 -1.09 4.21
CA GLU A 37 5.43 -2.21 4.98
C GLU A 37 5.84 -3.39 4.09
N ARG A 38 5.01 -3.72 3.08
CA ARG A 38 5.32 -4.79 2.13
C ARG A 38 6.49 -4.42 1.24
N LEU A 39 6.56 -3.16 0.79
CA LEU A 39 7.65 -2.66 -0.01
C LEU A 39 8.94 -2.70 0.79
N GLU A 40 8.98 -2.18 2.01
CA GLU A 40 10.17 -2.21 2.88
C GLU A 40 10.75 -3.62 3.05
N LYS A 41 9.89 -4.64 3.23
CA LYS A 41 10.32 -6.05 3.36
C LYS A 41 10.82 -6.65 2.05
N SER A 42 10.25 -6.21 0.92
CA SER A 42 10.54 -6.77 -0.40
C SER A 42 11.59 -5.98 -1.17
N TRP A 43 11.95 -4.80 -0.66
CA TRP A 43 12.85 -3.85 -1.32
C TRP A 43 14.27 -4.36 -1.28
N GLN A 44 14.68 -5.01 -2.37
CA GLN A 44 16.06 -5.34 -2.65
C GLN A 44 16.67 -4.13 -3.37
N TYR A 45 17.51 -3.36 -2.67
CA TYR A 45 18.24 -2.27 -3.32
C TYR A 45 19.10 -2.86 -4.46
N PRO A 46 18.91 -2.43 -5.73
CA PRO A 46 19.74 -2.91 -6.83
C PRO A 46 21.17 -2.40 -6.63
N GLY A 47 22.01 -3.20 -5.96
CA GLY A 47 23.38 -2.82 -5.63
C GLY A 47 23.95 -3.44 -4.33
N ALA A 48 23.12 -4.02 -3.46
CA ALA A 48 23.60 -4.67 -2.23
C ALA A 48 24.10 -6.12 -2.48
N ARG A 49 25.13 -6.23 -3.33
CA ARG A 49 26.18 -7.26 -3.48
C ARG A 49 25.85 -8.75 -3.22
N ALA A 50 25.96 -9.55 -4.29
CA ALA A 50 26.56 -10.88 -4.18
C ALA A 50 28.10 -10.73 -4.07
N SER A 51 28.63 -10.62 -2.86
CA SER A 51 30.05 -10.86 -2.61
C SER A 51 30.19 -11.86 -1.47
N ASN A 52 29.91 -13.13 -1.77
CA ASN A 52 30.27 -14.25 -0.90
C ASN A 52 31.62 -14.82 -1.36
N SER A 53 32.64 -14.56 -0.56
CA SER A 53 33.66 -15.50 -0.11
C SER A 53 34.23 -16.53 -1.11
N GLN A 54 35.29 -16.16 -1.83
CA GLN A 54 36.34 -17.11 -2.23
C GLN A 54 37.62 -16.80 -1.45
N LYS A 55 37.72 -17.40 -0.25
CA LYS A 55 38.99 -17.78 0.38
C LYS A 55 39.00 -19.30 0.51
N ALA A 56 39.57 -19.97 -0.47
CA ALA A 56 40.26 -21.25 -0.33
C ALA A 56 41.69 -20.91 -0.80
N GLY A 57 42.73 -21.03 0.03
CA GLY A 57 43.18 -22.28 0.63
C GLY A 57 44.41 -22.69 -0.17
#